data_AF-A0A497JTH1-F1
#
_entry.id   AF-A0A497JTH1-F1
#
_cell.length_a   1.000
_cell.length_b   1.000
_cell.length_c   1.000
_cell.angle_alpha   90.00
_cell.angle_beta   90.00
_cell.angle_gamma   90.00
#
_symmetry.space_group_name_H-M   'P 1'
#
loop_
_entity.id
_entity.type
_entity.pdbx_description
1 polymer ?
#
loop_
_entity_poly.entity_id
_entity_poly.type
_entity_poly.pdbx_seq_one_letter_code
_entity_poly.pdbx_strand_id
1 'polypeptide(L)' 'MIEKMKHAYVVHSGTLDKLYPVFMLASTGGAMDAEVHLFFTFWGLDAVKKGGLDKAKLPGIMRLG' A
#
# COMPACT_ATOMS: atom_id res chain seq x y z
N MET A 1 -23.81 18.97 4.34
CA MET A 1 -22.48 18.33 4.29
C MET A 1 -22.51 17.34 3.14
N ILE A 2 -21.66 17.49 2.14
CA ILE A 2 -21.54 16.51 1.05
C ILE A 2 -20.80 15.31 1.62
N GLU A 3 -21.39 14.12 1.53
CA GLU A 3 -20.76 12.89 2.02
C GLU A 3 -19.55 12.56 1.14
N LYS A 4 -18.36 12.45 1.76
CA LYS A 4 -17.13 12.06 1.05
C LYS A 4 -17.13 10.55 0.85
N MET A 5 -16.75 10.11 -0.35
CA MET A 5 -16.52 8.69 -0.64
C MET A 5 -15.45 8.15 0.31
N LYS A 6 -15.66 6.96 0.90
CA LYS A 6 -14.74 6.36 1.87
C LYS A 6 -14.13 5.07 1.33
N HIS A 7 -12.81 4.95 1.44
CA HIS A 7 -12.06 3.75 1.08
C HIS A 7 -11.26 3.24 2.26
N ALA A 8 -11.33 1.94 2.52
CA ALA A 8 -10.51 1.28 3.53
C ALA A 8 -9.78 0.10 2.90
N TYR A 9 -8.46 0.05 3.07
CA TYR A 9 -7.63 -1.05 2.59
C TYR A 9 -6.95 -1.75 3.75
N VAL A 10 -7.02 -3.08 3.78
CA VAL A 10 -6.25 -3.91 4.70
C VAL A 10 -4.96 -4.34 4.02
N VAL A 11 -3.85 -3.76 4.44
CA VAL A 11 -2.53 -4.01 3.88
C VAL A 11 -1.86 -5.15 4.64
N HIS A 12 -2.15 -6.37 4.21
CA HIS A 12 -1.59 -7.60 4.81
C HIS A 12 -0.22 -8.00 4.23
N SER A 13 0.00 -7.76 2.93
CA SER A 13 1.20 -8.26 2.22
C SER A 13 2.29 -7.19 2.16
N GLY A 14 3.55 -7.61 2.31
CA GLY A 14 4.73 -6.72 2.26
C GLY A 14 5.52 -6.77 0.95
N THR A 15 5.01 -7.43 -0.09
CA THR A 15 5.69 -7.54 -1.40
C THR A 15 5.30 -6.39 -2.32
N LEU A 16 6.23 -5.95 -3.17
CA LEU A 16 6.04 -4.74 -3.98
C LEU A 16 4.84 -4.85 -4.93
N ASP A 17 4.63 -6.01 -5.56
CA ASP A 17 3.51 -6.29 -6.47
C ASP A 17 2.13 -6.02 -5.83
N LYS A 18 2.02 -6.13 -4.50
CA LYS A 18 0.79 -5.89 -3.75
C LYS A 18 0.76 -4.52 -3.08
N LEU A 19 1.91 -3.99 -2.66
CA LEU A 19 2.02 -2.67 -2.06
C LEU A 19 1.75 -1.55 -3.09
N TYR A 20 2.29 -1.67 -4.30
CA TYR A 20 2.13 -0.66 -5.36
C TYR A 20 0.66 -0.35 -5.69
N PRO A 21 -0.20 -1.35 -5.97
CA PRO A 21 -1.62 -1.10 -6.24
C PRO A 21 -2.34 -0.40 -5.10
N VAL A 22 -2.06 -0.78 -3.84
CA VAL A 22 -2.68 -0.14 -2.66
C VAL A 22 -2.31 1.34 -2.59
N PHE A 23 -1.03 1.67 -2.75
CA PHE A 23 -0.59 3.07 -2.70
C PHE A 23 -1.11 3.89 -3.88
N MET A 24 -1.18 3.31 -5.09
CA MET A 24 -1.78 3.96 -6.25
C MET A 24 -3.25 4.30 -6.02
N LEU A 25 -4.04 3.34 -5.53
CA LEU A 25 -5.46 3.55 -5.24
C LEU A 25 -5.66 4.57 -4.12
N ALA A 26 -4.85 4.50 -3.06
CA ALA A 26 -4.91 5.46 -1.96
C ALA A 26 -4.57 6.88 -2.41
N SER A 27 -3.55 7.04 -3.25
CA SER A 27 -3.17 8.34 -3.82
C SER A 27 -4.26 8.92 -4.71
N THR A 28 -4.84 8.09 -5.59
CA THR A 28 -5.95 8.51 -6.46
C THR A 28 -7.18 8.88 -5.65
N GLY A 29 -7.53 8.08 -4.63
CA GLY A 29 -8.63 8.39 -3.72
C GLY A 29 -8.44 9.73 -3.02
N GLY A 30 -7.25 9.99 -2.46
CA GLY A 30 -6.93 11.28 -1.85
C GLY A 30 -7.02 12.45 -2.83
N ALA A 31 -6.58 12.27 -4.08
CA ALA A 31 -6.70 13.28 -5.12
C ALA A 31 -8.16 13.57 -5.54
N MET A 32 -9.06 12.60 -5.37
CA MET A 32 -10.50 12.73 -5.63
C MET A 32 -11.30 13.21 -4.40
N ASP A 33 -10.63 13.73 -3.37
CA ASP A 33 -11.23 14.15 -2.09
C ASP A 33 -11.99 13.03 -1.35
N ALA A 34 -11.61 11.76 -1.59
CA ALA A 34 -12.11 10.61 -0.83
C ALA A 34 -11.40 10.50 0.53
N GLU A 35 -12.13 10.03 1.55
CA GLU A 35 -11.57 9.67 2.85
C GLU A 35 -10.91 8.28 2.75
N VAL A 36 -9.59 8.22 2.75
CA VAL A 36 -8.82 6.97 2.57
C VAL A 36 -8.19 6.52 3.88
N HIS A 37 -8.43 5.25 4.22
CA HIS A 37 -7.86 4.57 5.39
C HIS A 37 -6.99 3.39 4.95
N LEU A 38 -5.75 3.34 5.44
CA LEU A 38 -4.83 2.23 5.23
C LEU A 38 -4.53 1.55 6.58
N PHE A 39 -4.96 0.30 6.72
CA PHE A 39 -4.67 -0.51 7.90
C PHE A 39 -3.57 -1.53 7.59
N PHE A 40 -2.36 -1.26 8.08
CA PHE A 40 -1.21 -2.15 7.91
C PHE A 40 -1.21 -3.24 8.99
N THR A 41 -1.10 -4.49 8.55
CA THR A 41 -1.08 -5.66 9.46
C THR A 41 -0.18 -6.76 8.91
N PHE A 42 0.23 -7.70 9.78
CA PHE A 42 1.15 -8.79 9.45
C PHE A 42 2.40 -8.27 8.70
N TRP A 43 2.69 -8.81 7.53
CA TRP A 43 3.85 -8.45 6.69
C TRP A 43 3.76 -7.04 6.10
N GLY A 44 2.55 -6.48 6.00
CA GLY A 44 2.35 -5.10 5.56
C GLY A 44 2.95 -4.06 6.52
N LEU A 45 3.06 -4.39 7.82
CA LEU A 45 3.71 -3.51 8.80
C LEU A 45 5.19 -3.27 8.48
N ASP A 46 5.87 -4.22 7.85
CA ASP A 46 7.28 -4.06 7.48
C ASP A 46 7.47 -2.97 6.41
N ALA A 47 6.46 -2.73 5.57
CA ALA A 47 6.53 -1.70 4.53
C ALA A 47 6.59 -0.27 5.09
N VAL A 48 5.96 -0.02 6.24
CA VAL A 48 5.88 1.31 6.88
C VAL A 48 6.99 1.56 7.90
N LYS A 49 7.82 0.54 8.20
CA LYS A 49 9.03 0.74 9.01
C LYS A 49 10.02 1.63 8.24
N LYS A 50 10.85 2.38 8.97
CA LYS A 50 11.91 3.20 8.36
C LYS A 50 12.84 2.33 7.51
N GLY A 51 12.96 2.66 6.22
CA GLY A 51 13.71 1.85 5.24
C GLY A 51 13.10 0.49 4.92
N GLY A 52 11.83 0.27 5.27
CA GLY A 52 11.09 -0.97 5.04
C GLY A 52 10.69 -1.14 3.58
N LEU A 53 10.21 -0.07 2.95
CA LEU A 53 9.84 -0.08 1.54
C LEU A 53 11.04 -0.37 0.62
N ASP A 54 12.24 0.14 0.94
CA ASP A 54 13.47 -0.14 0.19
C ASP A 54 13.88 -1.63 0.21
N LYS A 55 13.39 -2.36 1.23
CA LYS A 55 13.63 -3.79 1.40
C LYS A 55 12.53 -4.66 0.81
N ALA A 56 11.39 -4.07 0.45
CA ALA A 56 10.28 -4.79 -0.16
C ALA A 56 10.74 -5.31 -1.53
N LYS A 57 10.40 -6.57 -1.85
CA LYS A 57 10.84 -7.23 -3.07
C LYS A 57 9.66 -7.51 -3.98
N LEU A 58 9.91 -7.46 -5.29
CA LEU A 58 9.01 -8.06 -6.27
C LEU A 58 9.15 -9.58 -6.16
N PRO A 59 8.06 -10.32 -5.93
CA PRO A 59 8.11 -11.77 -5.90
C PRO A 59 8.42 -12.27 -7.31
N GLY A 60 9.41 -13.16 -7.43
CA GLY A 60 9.70 -13.83 -8.70
C GLY A 60 10.47 -13.00 -9.74
N ILE A 61 10.98 -11.81 -9.43
CA ILE A 61 12.05 -11.24 -10.28
C ILE A 61 13.31 -12.07 -10.04
N MET A 62 13.71 -12.78 -11.09
CA MET A 62 14.91 -13.60 -11.15
C MET A 62 16.08 -12.89 -10.49
N ARG A 63 16.86 -13.65 -9.71
CA ARG A 63 18.25 -13.30 -9.42
C ARG A 63 18.92 -13.03 -10.78
N LEU A 64 19.04 -11.77 -11.17
CA LEU A 64 20.02 -11.36 -12.16
C LEU A 64 21.37 -11.56 -11.48
N GLY A 65 21.88 -12.78 -11.62
CA GLY A 65 23.30 -13.07 -11.44
C GLY A 65 24.11 -12.40 -12.54
#